data_AF-A0AAN8FJS2-F1
#
_entry.id   AF-A0AAN8FJS2-F1
#
_cell.length_a   1.000
_cell.length_b   1.000
_cell.length_c   1.000
_cell.angle_alpha   90.00
_cell.angle_beta   90.00
_cell.angle_gamma   90.00
#
_symmetry.space_group_name_H-M   'P 1'
#
loop_
_entity.id
_entity.type
_entity.pdbx_description
1 polymer ?
#
loop_
_entity_poly.entity_id
_entity_poly.type
_entity_poly.pdbx_seq_one_letter_code
_entity_poly.pdbx_strand_id
1 'polypeptide(L)'
;MASKVRIDLYYDVISPYSWIAFEALLRYQHVWPITIHLKPFSLGGIMKGSANKPPGLVKNKALYMLKDLQRNNEFWNMNLSPPQNFMKWIRTETSDNAMKLLLIIQRDQPGMLHVLRNFMKYWKPNYSSRSETLTSIMASASVKLLISTVLIKNRQS
;
A
#
# COMPACT_ATOMS: atom_id res chain seq x y z
N MET A 1 3.76 -23.00 -23.64
CA MET A 1 3.22 -21.70 -23.18
C MET A 1 4.35 -20.67 -23.26
N ALA A 2 4.09 -19.47 -23.78
CA ALA A 2 5.08 -18.40 -23.78
C ALA A 2 5.50 -18.05 -22.35
N SER A 3 6.79 -17.81 -22.11
CA SER A 3 7.29 -17.44 -20.78
C SER A 3 6.71 -16.09 -20.35
N LYS A 4 6.16 -16.02 -19.13
CA LYS A 4 5.66 -14.76 -18.59
C LYS A 4 6.82 -13.82 -18.26
N VAL A 5 6.66 -12.54 -18.59
CA VAL A 5 7.60 -11.48 -18.21
C VAL A 5 7.40 -11.13 -16.74
N ARG A 6 8.49 -11.14 -15.98
CA ARG A 6 8.47 -10.76 -14.57
C ARG A 6 8.50 -9.23 -14.43
N ILE A 7 7.59 -8.68 -13.61
CA ILE A 7 7.56 -7.26 -13.24
C ILE A 7 7.71 -7.16 -11.72
N ASP A 8 8.78 -6.50 -11.27
CA ASP A 8 8.98 -6.19 -9.85
C ASP A 8 8.33 -4.83 -9.52
N LEU A 9 7.26 -4.84 -8.73
CA LEU A 9 6.60 -3.63 -8.25
C LEU A 9 7.13 -3.28 -6.85
N TYR A 10 7.96 -2.24 -6.79
CA TYR A 10 8.36 -1.62 -5.52
C TYR A 10 7.27 -0.67 -5.05
N TYR A 11 6.71 -0.92 -3.87
CA TYR A 11 5.57 -0.16 -3.38
C TYR A 11 5.69 0.17 -1.88
N ASP A 12 5.05 1.27 -1.50
CA ASP A 12 4.83 1.65 -0.11
C ASP A 12 3.34 2.02 0.05
N VAL A 13 2.69 1.49 1.09
CA VAL A 13 1.26 1.71 1.35
C VAL A 13 0.92 3.18 1.67
N ILE A 14 1.92 3.98 2.04
CA ILE A 14 1.73 5.42 2.25
C ILE A 14 1.58 6.19 0.93
N SER A 15 1.98 5.61 -0.20
CA SER A 15 1.96 6.26 -1.51
C SER A 15 0.67 5.96 -2.26
N PRO A 16 -0.14 6.97 -2.63
CA PRO A 16 -1.35 6.75 -3.40
C PRO A 16 -1.02 6.26 -4.82
N TYR A 17 0.10 6.69 -5.38
CA TYR A 17 0.57 6.28 -6.71
C TYR A 17 1.05 4.83 -6.76
N SER A 18 1.66 4.35 -5.68
CA SER A 18 2.01 2.93 -5.56
C SER A 18 0.77 2.04 -5.60
N TRP A 19 -0.35 2.51 -5.06
CA TRP A 19 -1.62 1.79 -5.14
C TRP A 19 -2.26 1.82 -6.52
N ILE A 20 -2.25 2.97 -7.20
CA ILE A 20 -2.72 3.07 -8.59
C ILE A 20 -1.95 2.07 -9.46
N ALA A 21 -0.62 2.04 -9.33
CA ALA A 21 0.22 1.10 -10.06
C ALA A 21 -0.09 -0.37 -9.71
N PHE A 22 -0.32 -0.68 -8.44
CA PHE A 22 -0.71 -2.01 -8.01
C PHE A 22 -2.01 -2.48 -8.66
N GLU A 23 -3.10 -1.70 -8.57
CA GLU A 23 -4.40 -2.07 -9.14
C GLU A 23 -4.35 -2.12 -10.66
N ALA A 24 -3.64 -1.20 -11.32
CA ALA A 24 -3.42 -1.24 -12.76
C ALA A 24 -2.73 -2.53 -13.18
N LEU A 25 -1.58 -2.86 -12.58
CA LEU A 25 -0.82 -4.05 -12.92
C LEU A 25 -1.64 -5.32 -12.69
N LEU A 26 -2.38 -5.43 -11.57
CA LEU A 26 -3.25 -6.59 -11.32
C LEU A 26 -4.29 -6.78 -12.44
N ARG A 27 -4.90 -5.70 -12.95
CA ARG A 27 -5.82 -5.79 -14.10
C ARG A 27 -5.09 -6.26 -15.36
N TYR A 28 -3.92 -5.69 -15.63
CA TYR A 28 -3.12 -6.08 -16.80
C TYR A 28 -2.56 -7.49 -16.72
N GLN A 29 -2.39 -8.08 -15.53
CA GLN A 29 -1.96 -9.48 -15.39
C GLN A 29 -2.96 -10.47 -16.01
N HIS A 30 -4.22 -10.06 -16.21
CA HIS A 30 -5.23 -10.88 -16.90
C HIS A 30 -5.18 -10.76 -18.43
N VAL A 31 -4.50 -9.75 -18.96
CA VAL A 31 -4.46 -9.42 -20.41
C VAL A 31 -3.07 -9.66 -20.98
N TRP A 32 -2.02 -9.37 -20.22
CA TRP A 32 -0.63 -9.49 -20.63
C TRP A 32 0.03 -10.74 -20.06
N PRO A 33 1.03 -11.32 -20.74
CA PRO A 33 1.79 -12.47 -20.26
C PRO A 33 2.81 -12.01 -19.20
N ILE A 34 2.35 -11.44 -18.09
CA ILE A 34 3.18 -10.90 -17.02
C ILE A 34 2.95 -11.64 -15.70
N THR A 35 3.95 -11.59 -14.83
CA THR A 35 3.86 -12.03 -13.43
C THR A 35 4.34 -10.89 -12.53
N ILE A 36 3.51 -10.47 -11.60
CA ILE A 36 3.83 -9.35 -10.69
C ILE A 36 4.48 -9.90 -9.43
N HIS A 37 5.64 -9.34 -9.10
CA HIS A 37 6.39 -9.60 -7.89
C HIS A 37 6.36 -8.36 -7.02
N LEU A 38 5.61 -8.42 -5.93
CA LEU A 38 5.48 -7.32 -4.99
C LEU A 38 6.77 -7.20 -4.15
N LYS A 39 7.28 -5.98 -4.03
CA LYS A 39 8.49 -5.62 -3.28
C LYS A 39 8.17 -4.49 -2.29
N PRO A 40 7.76 -4.80 -1.06
CA PRO A 40 7.54 -3.79 -0.04
C PRO A 40 8.85 -3.05 0.26
N PHE A 41 8.84 -1.71 0.27
CA PHE A 41 10.00 -0.88 0.62
C PHE A 41 9.60 0.32 1.48
N SER A 42 10.57 1.00 2.11
CA SER A 42 10.33 2.25 2.84
C SER A 42 10.53 3.44 1.90
N LEU A 43 9.44 4.09 1.52
CA LEU A 43 9.48 5.32 0.73
C LEU A 43 10.19 6.42 1.51
N GLY A 44 9.87 6.60 2.79
CA GLY A 44 10.55 7.56 3.66
C GLY A 44 12.07 7.34 3.71
N GLY A 45 12.50 6.07 3.78
CA GLY A 45 13.92 5.69 3.71
C GLY A 45 14.58 6.09 2.39
N ILE A 46 13.94 5.81 1.25
CA ILE A 46 14.44 6.21 -0.08
C ILE A 46 14.52 7.72 -0.22
N MET A 47 13.51 8.46 0.24
CA MET A 47 13.51 9.92 0.18
C MET A 47 14.66 10.51 1.01
N LYS A 48 14.90 9.99 2.21
CA LYS A 48 16.04 10.38 3.05
C LYS A 48 17.37 10.06 2.39
N GLY A 49 17.53 8.84 1.85
CA GLY A 49 18.78 8.40 1.21
C GLY A 49 19.11 9.14 -0.10
N SER A 50 18.09 9.63 -0.81
CA SER A 50 18.25 10.36 -2.08
C SER A 50 18.22 11.89 -1.93
N ALA A 51 18.15 12.42 -0.70
CA ALA A 51 17.93 13.84 -0.42
C ALA A 51 16.69 14.44 -1.09
N ASN A 52 15.69 13.60 -1.41
CA ASN A 52 14.44 14.02 -2.03
C ASN A 52 13.41 14.42 -0.97
N LYS A 53 12.57 15.42 -1.27
CA LYS A 53 11.51 15.90 -0.35
C LYS A 53 10.12 15.47 -0.85
N PRO A 54 9.19 15.06 0.05
CA PRO A 54 7.85 14.66 -0.37
C PRO A 54 7.19 15.77 -1.20
N PRO A 55 6.60 15.46 -2.36
CA PRO A 55 6.00 16.47 -3.23
C PRO A 55 4.89 17.23 -2.51
N GLY A 56 4.17 16.59 -1.59
CA GLY A 56 3.14 17.22 -0.78
C GLY A 56 3.64 18.32 0.19
N LEU A 57 4.95 18.43 0.43
CA LEU A 57 5.50 19.55 1.22
C LEU A 57 5.66 20.84 0.39
N VAL A 58 5.59 20.76 -0.94
CA VAL A 58 5.63 21.93 -1.82
C VAL A 58 4.20 22.28 -2.21
N LYS A 59 3.70 23.46 -1.78
CA LYS A 59 2.28 23.87 -1.93
C LYS A 59 1.71 23.62 -3.33
N ASN A 60 2.40 24.07 -4.39
CA ASN A 60 1.91 23.92 -5.76
C ASN A 60 1.87 22.46 -6.22
N LYS A 61 2.85 21.65 -5.80
CA LYS A 61 2.89 20.21 -6.10
C LYS A 61 1.81 19.45 -5.31
N ALA A 62 1.54 19.86 -4.07
CA ALA A 62 0.46 19.29 -3.27
C ALA A 62 -0.92 19.56 -3.91
N LEU A 63 -1.20 20.80 -4.31
CA LEU A 63 -2.45 21.15 -5.01
C LEU A 63 -2.60 20.38 -6.32
N TYR A 64 -1.51 20.26 -7.10
CA TYR A 64 -1.51 19.46 -8.32
C TYR A 64 -1.81 17.99 -8.03
N MET A 65 -1.15 17.39 -7.04
CA MET A 65 -1.36 16.00 -6.65
C MET A 65 -2.82 15.73 -6.28
N LEU A 66 -3.50 16.63 -5.55
CA LEU A 66 -4.92 16.46 -5.23
C LEU A 66 -5.81 16.40 -6.49
N LYS A 67 -5.55 17.28 -7.46
CA LYS A 67 -6.25 17.28 -8.75
C LYS A 67 -5.92 16.02 -9.58
N ASP A 68 -4.67 15.58 -9.52
CA ASP A 68 -4.20 14.40 -10.22
C ASP A 68 -4.81 13.10 -9.66
N LEU A 69 -5.01 13.02 -8.34
CA LEU A 69 -5.72 11.90 -7.73
C LEU A 69 -7.19 11.84 -8.17
N GLN A 70 -7.86 12.97 -8.35
CA GLN A 70 -9.23 13.00 -8.90
C GLN A 70 -9.29 12.42 -10.31
N ARG A 71 -8.36 12.82 -11.19
CA ARG A 71 -8.26 12.28 -12.55
C ARG A 71 -7.96 10.78 -12.56
N ASN A 72 -7.05 10.33 -11.69
CA ASN A 72 -6.73 8.92 -11.58
C ASN A 72 -7.93 8.10 -11.06
N ASN A 73 -8.74 8.65 -10.16
CA ASN A 73 -9.97 8.01 -9.73
C ASN A 73 -10.93 7.79 -10.90
N GLU A 74 -11.15 8.82 -11.73
CA GLU A 74 -12.00 8.72 -12.93
C GLU A 74 -11.44 7.70 -13.92
N PHE A 75 -10.15 7.80 -14.25
CA PHE A 75 -9.51 6.95 -15.25
C PHE A 75 -9.42 5.48 -14.83
N TRP A 76 -9.00 5.22 -13.59
CA TRP A 76 -8.82 3.86 -13.09
C TRP A 76 -10.05 3.31 -12.38
N ASN A 77 -11.17 4.02 -12.34
CA ASN A 77 -12.35 3.65 -11.54
C ASN A 77 -11.96 3.32 -10.08
N MET A 78 -11.31 4.28 -9.43
CA MET A 78 -10.83 4.20 -8.05
C MET A 78 -11.51 5.28 -7.20
N ASN A 79 -11.36 5.20 -5.88
CA ASN A 79 -11.91 6.18 -4.95
C ASN A 79 -10.88 6.54 -3.88
N LEU A 80 -9.80 7.19 -4.33
CA LEU A 80 -8.70 7.68 -3.50
C LEU A 80 -8.95 9.11 -3.06
N SER A 81 -8.87 9.36 -1.76
CA SER A 81 -8.98 10.67 -1.13
C SER A 81 -7.84 10.87 -0.14
N PRO A 82 -7.28 12.08 -0.02
CA PRO A 82 -6.28 12.37 1.00
C PRO A 82 -6.85 12.18 2.42
N PRO A 83 -6.05 11.72 3.38
CA PRO A 83 -6.42 11.72 4.80
C PRO A 83 -6.80 13.11 5.33
N GLN A 84 -7.59 13.15 6.41
CA GLN A 84 -7.85 14.39 7.15
C GLN A 84 -6.54 15.02 7.63
N ASN A 85 -6.49 16.36 7.65
CA ASN A 85 -5.28 17.09 8.01
C ASN A 85 -4.04 16.65 7.22
N PHE A 86 -4.19 16.47 5.90
CA PHE A 86 -3.16 15.95 4.99
C PHE A 86 -1.75 16.53 5.22
N MET A 87 -1.64 17.84 5.46
CA MET A 87 -0.35 18.50 5.71
C MET A 87 0.30 18.13 7.05
N LYS A 88 -0.49 17.79 8.06
CA LYS A 88 0.02 17.22 9.32
C LYS A 88 0.40 15.77 9.09
N TRP A 89 -0.51 15.00 8.49
CA TRP A 89 -0.34 13.58 8.21
C TRP A 89 0.94 13.28 7.42
N ILE A 90 1.21 14.00 6.31
CA ILE A 90 2.41 13.77 5.48
C ILE A 90 3.73 14.04 6.22
N ARG A 91 3.69 14.79 7.34
CA ARG A 91 4.88 15.10 8.15
C ARG A 91 5.07 14.13 9.32
N THR A 92 3.99 13.52 9.81
CA THR A 92 4.02 12.75 11.06
C THR A 92 3.82 11.26 10.85
N GLU A 93 3.11 10.85 9.79
CA GLU A 93 2.78 9.46 9.56
C GLU A 93 3.95 8.71 8.91
N THR A 94 4.15 7.46 9.33
CA THR A 94 5.17 6.57 8.76
C THR A 94 4.55 5.20 8.48
N SER A 95 4.87 4.60 7.33
CA SER A 95 4.46 3.25 6.96
C SER A 95 5.41 2.14 7.40
N ASP A 96 6.53 2.45 8.06
CA ASP A 96 7.61 1.49 8.31
C ASP A 96 7.14 0.18 8.96
N ASN A 97 6.30 0.25 10.00
CA ASN A 97 5.79 -0.97 10.65
C ASN A 97 4.84 -1.76 9.75
N ALA A 98 4.03 -1.08 8.92
CA ALA A 98 3.16 -1.73 7.95
C ALA A 98 4.00 -2.43 6.86
N MET A 99 5.05 -1.76 6.38
CA MET A 99 5.97 -2.31 5.40
C MET A 99 6.75 -3.51 5.96
N LYS A 100 7.21 -3.45 7.22
CA LYS A 100 7.82 -4.60 7.92
C LYS A 100 6.85 -5.77 8.05
N LEU A 101 5.59 -5.51 8.42
CA LEU A 101 4.58 -6.57 8.51
C LEU A 101 4.33 -7.22 7.15
N LEU A 102 4.24 -6.43 6.08
CA LEU A 102 4.07 -6.95 4.72
C LEU A 102 5.26 -7.79 4.26
N LEU A 103 6.50 -7.45 4.65
CA LEU A 103 7.68 -8.28 4.41
C LEU A 103 7.58 -9.63 5.11
N ILE A 104 7.15 -9.64 6.39
CA ILE A 104 6.94 -10.89 7.15
C ILE A 104 5.84 -11.74 6.49
N ILE A 105 4.72 -11.13 6.12
CA ILE A 105 3.63 -11.80 5.40
C ILE A 105 4.13 -12.42 4.10
N GLN A 106 4.91 -11.67 3.31
CA GLN A 106 5.43 -12.17 2.04
C GLN A 106 6.37 -13.37 2.23
N ARG A 107 7.17 -13.37 3.30
CA ARG A 107 8.11 -14.46 3.63
C ARG A 107 7.39 -15.70 4.15
N ASP A 108 6.47 -15.52 5.10
CA ASP A 108 5.94 -16.62 5.91
C ASP A 108 4.54 -17.07 5.50
N GLN A 109 3.76 -16.20 4.85
CA GLN A 109 2.36 -16.42 4.46
C GLN A 109 2.00 -15.73 3.12
N PRO A 110 2.65 -16.08 1.99
CA PRO A 110 2.50 -15.35 0.73
C PRO A 110 1.05 -15.30 0.19
N GLY A 111 0.19 -16.26 0.57
CA GLY A 111 -1.24 -16.24 0.25
C GLY A 111 -2.04 -15.11 0.92
N MET A 112 -1.47 -14.46 1.95
CA MET A 112 -2.09 -13.35 2.68
C MET A 112 -1.74 -11.97 2.11
N LEU A 113 -1.07 -11.88 0.96
CA LEU A 113 -0.76 -10.60 0.32
C LEU A 113 -1.99 -9.75 -0.03
N HIS A 114 -3.19 -10.36 -0.09
CA HIS A 114 -4.45 -9.61 -0.20
C HIS A 114 -4.67 -8.63 0.97
N VAL A 115 -4.01 -8.83 2.12
CA VAL A 115 -3.97 -7.91 3.26
C VAL A 115 -3.39 -6.54 2.86
N LEU A 116 -2.62 -6.44 1.77
CA LEU A 116 -2.24 -5.15 1.17
C LEU A 116 -3.46 -4.25 0.96
N ARG A 117 -4.57 -4.80 0.47
CA ARG A 117 -5.81 -4.05 0.25
C ARG A 117 -6.43 -3.51 1.54
N ASN A 118 -6.09 -4.07 2.70
CA ASN A 118 -6.55 -3.53 4.00
C ASN A 118 -5.79 -2.27 4.39
N PHE A 119 -4.51 -2.15 4.04
CA PHE A 119 -3.77 -0.91 4.21
C PHE A 119 -4.31 0.22 3.31
N MET A 120 -5.10 -0.11 2.30
CA MET A 120 -5.68 0.89 1.41
C MET A 120 -6.79 1.74 2.00
N LYS A 121 -7.21 1.42 3.21
CA LYS A 121 -8.19 2.22 3.91
C LYS A 121 -7.68 3.64 4.19
N TYR A 122 -6.37 3.90 4.26
CA TYR A 122 -5.81 5.28 4.43
C TYR A 122 -6.30 6.26 3.39
N TRP A 123 -6.40 5.80 2.14
CA TRP A 123 -6.77 6.66 1.02
C TRP A 123 -8.27 6.55 0.70
N LYS A 124 -9.11 5.95 1.55
CA LYS A 124 -10.57 5.89 1.31
C LYS A 124 -11.32 7.01 2.04
N PRO A 125 -12.38 7.59 1.44
CA PRO A 125 -13.10 8.74 2.00
C PRO A 125 -13.67 8.55 3.41
N ASN A 126 -14.08 7.32 3.76
CA ASN A 126 -14.78 7.02 5.01
C ASN A 126 -13.87 6.51 6.13
N TYR A 127 -12.55 6.45 5.90
CA TYR A 127 -11.58 6.05 6.92
C TYR A 127 -10.88 7.24 7.55
N SER A 128 -10.88 8.39 6.87
CA SER A 128 -10.29 9.62 7.37
C SER A 128 -11.00 10.23 8.58
N SER A 129 -12.20 9.74 8.94
CA SER A 129 -12.98 10.19 10.11
C SER A 129 -12.81 9.30 11.35
N ARG A 130 -12.19 8.13 11.23
CA ARG A 130 -11.88 7.26 12.37
C ARG A 130 -10.44 7.50 12.79
N SER A 131 -10.18 7.54 14.09
CA SER A 131 -8.82 7.55 14.68
C SER A 131 -8.02 6.26 14.40
N GLU A 132 -8.42 5.49 13.39
CA GLU A 132 -7.82 4.22 12.97
C GLU A 132 -6.49 4.50 12.23
N THR A 133 -5.42 4.65 13.02
CA THR A 133 -4.03 4.81 12.57
C THR A 133 -3.48 3.54 11.89
N LEU A 134 -2.30 3.61 11.25
CA LEU A 134 -1.54 2.43 10.78
C LEU A 134 -1.49 1.32 11.82
N THR A 135 -1.39 1.71 13.09
CA THR A 135 -1.39 0.83 14.23
C THR A 135 -2.65 -0.03 14.36
N SER A 136 -3.86 0.50 14.11
CA SER A 136 -5.08 -0.29 14.27
C SER A 136 -5.29 -1.31 13.15
N ILE A 137 -4.95 -0.93 11.91
CA ILE A 137 -4.97 -1.86 10.77
C ILE A 137 -3.91 -2.94 10.98
N MET A 138 -2.71 -2.56 11.40
CA MET A 138 -1.66 -3.51 11.77
C MET A 138 -2.11 -4.44 12.89
N ALA A 139 -2.73 -3.95 13.96
CA ALA A 139 -3.24 -4.79 15.04
C ALA A 139 -4.25 -5.83 14.51
N SER A 140 -5.20 -5.40 13.66
CA SER A 140 -6.18 -6.31 13.07
C SER A 140 -5.55 -7.36 12.13
N ALA A 141 -4.54 -6.96 11.36
CA ALA A 141 -3.81 -7.84 10.44
C ALA A 141 -2.92 -8.83 11.20
N SER A 142 -2.20 -8.37 12.22
CA SER A 142 -1.36 -9.18 13.10
C SER A 142 -2.18 -10.21 13.87
N VAL A 143 -3.36 -9.85 14.39
CA VAL A 143 -4.26 -10.81 15.05
C VAL A 143 -4.74 -11.89 14.08
N LYS A 144 -5.13 -11.52 12.85
CA LYS A 144 -5.52 -12.49 11.82
C LYS A 144 -4.35 -13.42 11.44
N LEU A 145 -3.14 -12.89 11.34
CA LEU A 145 -1.92 -13.67 11.08
C LEU A 145 -1.63 -14.66 12.21
N LEU A 146 -1.82 -14.23 13.46
CA LEU A 146 -1.61 -15.07 14.63
C LEU A 146 -2.61 -16.23 14.64
N ILE A 147 -3.90 -15.94 14.39
CA ILE A 147 -4.96 -16.93 14.31
C ILE A 147 -4.69 -17.94 13.19
N SER A 148 -4.32 -17.49 11.99
CA SER A 148 -4.00 -18.41 10.89
C SER A 148 -2.81 -19.30 11.22
N THR A 149 -1.77 -18.77 11.86
CA THR A 149 -0.59 -19.53 12.26
C THR A 149 -0.92 -20.60 13.31
N VAL A 150 -1.76 -20.26 14.31
CA VAL A 150 -2.22 -21.20 15.34
C VAL A 150 -3.13 -22.28 14.76
N LEU A 151 -4.06 -21.92 13.87
CA LEU A 151 -4.96 -22.87 13.21
C LEU A 151 -4.23 -23.83 12.27
N ILE A 152 -3.16 -23.37 11.60
CA ILE A 152 -2.33 -24.24 10.75
C ILE A 152 -1.54 -25.23 11.62
N LYS A 153 -0.99 -24.80 12.76
CA LYS A 153 -0.28 -25.70 13.70
C LYS A 153 -1.20 -26.76 14.28
N ASN A 154 -2.44 -26.42 14.63
CA ASN A 154 -3.41 -27.36 15.21
C ASN A 154 -4.04 -28.34 14.19
N ARG A 155 -3.81 -28.16 12.88
CA ARG A 155 -4.25 -29.11 11.85
C ARG A 155 -3.18 -30.13 11.46
N GLN A 156 -1.96 -30.00 11.97
CA GLN A 156 -0.84 -30.92 11.72
C GLN A 156 -0.44 -31.74 12.96
N SER A 157 -1.25 -31.68 14.03
CA SER A 157 -1.18 -32.56 15.21
C SER A 157 -2.39 -33.49 15.21
#